data_AF-A0A7W3TQQ8-F1
#
_entry.id   AF-A0A7W3TQQ8-F1
#
_cell.length_a   1.000
_cell.length_b   1.000
_cell.length_c   1.000
_cell.angle_alpha   90.00
_cell.angle_beta   90.00
_cell.angle_gamma   90.00
#
_symmetry.space_group_name_H-M   'P 1'
#
loop_
_entity.id
_entity.type
_entity.pdbx_description
1 polymer ?
#
loop_
_entity_poly.entity_id
_entity_poly.type
_entity_poly.pdbx_seq_one_letter_code
_entity_poly.pdbx_strand_id
1 'polypeptide(L)'
;MDVKYKKYEQTANNILNEISNYYSLPKIQIRWSDLAKLLKDKYEVIITPYTSFKGKIAQIFAGSLYVDSTGTIIGYNATSQQKPSRQHFTIVHEGVHYFCDVNTSSSQSFSDLLQKQAYSIEEQEQEDNANFVASLLMCNDESLIHCLSKGYNFTKLMNEFEMSSNAMWTRIYNYLHYNLEIPHNRSKTLTSAFENGDSLDRRTFLNAFIKNKQTFVKYCKDVYIFSSNDVRKMFSNIHVPFNGSYFYQLQNLIDDLFTEKGKICPNCNRTFFNKHYCSFCGTKLNDYQFIKKEGLKMKEIATFDDGIAKVCPNCSIENVHHNLLCPYCGTYERNICTGITIIDYAEYILNCPDVIEEDLDWLFNFNPDNLKKLNGGIPGNLIFENVIGTDDYTYSKYHHKELHQVPGYARFCPDCGCVTSYCLQGFLKPVSNDNKSKDNANMK
;
A
#
# COMPACT_ATOMS: atom_id res chain seq x y z
N MET A 1 2.03 15.45 -10.63
CA MET A 1 2.18 14.33 -11.59
C MET A 1 3.55 14.41 -12.25
N ASP A 2 4.31 13.32 -12.21
CA ASP A 2 5.68 13.22 -12.72
C ASP A 2 5.72 13.48 -14.24
N VAL A 3 6.61 14.39 -14.68
CA VAL A 3 6.73 14.81 -16.08
C VAL A 3 7.23 13.66 -16.97
N LYS A 4 8.09 12.78 -16.44
CA LYS A 4 8.65 11.64 -17.17
C LYS A 4 7.58 10.58 -17.42
N TYR A 5 6.78 10.27 -16.39
CA TYR A 5 5.72 9.27 -16.52
C TYR A 5 4.64 9.68 -17.54
N LYS A 6 4.25 10.96 -17.55
CA LYS A 6 3.31 11.50 -18.56
C LYS A 6 3.80 11.29 -19.99
N LYS A 7 5.11 11.41 -20.23
CA LYS A 7 5.70 11.16 -21.55
C LYS A 7 5.51 9.70 -21.96
N TYR A 8 5.71 8.75 -21.03
CA TYR A 8 5.45 7.33 -21.28
C TYR A 8 3.97 7.07 -21.62
N GLU A 9 3.05 7.68 -20.88
CA GLU A 9 1.62 7.58 -21.17
C GLU A 9 1.23 8.14 -22.53
N GLN A 10 1.83 9.27 -22.92
CA GLN A 10 1.60 9.86 -24.23
C GLN A 10 2.09 8.94 -25.35
N THR A 11 3.31 8.40 -25.23
CA THR A 11 3.86 7.42 -26.18
C THR A 11 2.98 6.18 -26.27
N ALA A 12 2.59 5.59 -25.13
CA ALA A 12 1.71 4.43 -25.10
C ALA A 12 0.35 4.74 -25.77
N ASN A 13 -0.24 5.91 -25.49
CA ASN A 13 -1.50 6.32 -26.09
C ASN A 13 -1.43 6.49 -27.61
N ASN A 14 -0.31 6.97 -28.14
CA ASN A 14 -0.10 7.08 -29.58
C ASN A 14 -0.12 5.69 -30.24
N ILE A 15 0.61 4.73 -29.66
CA ILE A 15 0.65 3.34 -30.15
C ILE A 15 -0.73 2.67 -30.00
N LEU A 16 -1.42 2.87 -28.86
CA LEU A 16 -2.78 2.36 -28.65
C LEU A 16 -3.78 2.94 -29.66
N ASN A 17 -3.68 4.24 -29.98
CA ASN A 17 -4.49 4.86 -31.03
C ASN A 17 -4.22 4.24 -32.39
N GLU A 18 -2.95 3.95 -32.70
CA GLU A 18 -2.56 3.31 -33.96
C GLU A 18 -3.20 1.92 -34.12
N ILE A 19 -3.10 1.08 -33.08
CA ILE A 19 -3.75 -0.24 -33.03
C ILE A 19 -5.27 -0.09 -33.14
N SER A 20 -5.84 0.82 -32.33
CA SER A 20 -7.29 1.06 -32.28
C SER A 20 -7.84 1.46 -33.64
N ASN A 21 -7.17 2.38 -34.33
CA ASN A 21 -7.58 2.85 -35.64
C ASN A 21 -7.43 1.77 -36.72
N TYR A 22 -6.30 1.05 -36.72
CA TYR A 22 -6.03 0.03 -37.74
C TYR A 22 -7.00 -1.15 -37.66
N TYR A 23 -7.32 -1.62 -36.45
CA TYR A 23 -8.22 -2.77 -36.24
C TYR A 23 -9.67 -2.38 -35.88
N SER A 24 -9.98 -1.08 -35.79
CA SER A 24 -11.27 -0.61 -35.24
C SER A 24 -11.59 -1.21 -33.86
N LEU A 25 -10.56 -1.38 -33.02
CA LEU A 25 -10.64 -2.05 -31.72
C LEU A 25 -10.66 -1.01 -30.58
N PRO A 26 -11.59 -1.07 -29.61
CA PRO A 26 -11.56 -0.19 -28.44
C PRO A 26 -10.28 -0.39 -27.62
N LYS A 27 -9.67 0.69 -27.12
CA LYS A 27 -8.41 0.63 -26.34
C LYS A 27 -8.46 -0.34 -25.16
N ILE A 28 -9.61 -0.41 -24.49
CA ILE A 28 -9.86 -1.31 -23.36
C ILE A 28 -9.74 -2.81 -23.72
N GLN A 29 -9.84 -3.15 -25.01
CA GLN A 29 -9.74 -4.52 -25.53
C GLN A 29 -8.36 -4.83 -26.11
N ILE A 30 -7.50 -3.83 -26.30
CA ILE A 30 -6.15 -4.04 -26.84
C ILE A 30 -5.34 -4.90 -25.86
N ARG A 31 -4.66 -5.91 -26.41
CA ARG A 31 -3.70 -6.78 -25.72
C ARG A 31 -2.36 -6.78 -26.44
N TRP A 32 -1.36 -7.39 -25.82
CA TRP A 32 -0.02 -7.53 -26.38
C TRP A 32 -0.02 -8.12 -27.81
N SER A 33 -0.94 -9.05 -28.07
CA SER A 33 -1.07 -9.73 -29.35
C SER A 33 -1.50 -8.79 -30.48
N ASP A 34 -2.23 -7.72 -30.17
CA ASP A 34 -2.71 -6.78 -31.18
C ASP A 34 -1.58 -5.85 -31.65
N LEU A 35 -0.66 -5.48 -30.74
CA LEU A 35 0.59 -4.84 -31.13
C LEU A 35 1.43 -5.78 -32.00
N ALA A 36 1.59 -7.04 -31.59
CA ALA A 36 2.35 -8.02 -32.35
C ALA A 36 1.77 -8.25 -33.76
N LYS A 37 0.43 -8.24 -33.89
CA LYS A 37 -0.24 -8.27 -35.20
C LYS A 37 -0.01 -6.99 -35.98
N LEU A 38 -0.18 -5.81 -35.37
CA LEU A 38 0.05 -4.52 -36.05
C LEU A 38 1.46 -4.44 -36.65
N LEU A 39 2.47 -4.83 -35.86
CA LEU A 39 3.87 -4.89 -36.30
C LEU A 39 4.05 -5.76 -37.56
N LYS A 40 3.37 -6.92 -37.62
CA LYS A 40 3.41 -7.80 -38.79
C LYS A 40 2.61 -7.26 -39.98
N ASP A 41 1.36 -6.89 -39.74
CA ASP A 41 0.37 -6.64 -40.78
C ASP A 41 0.55 -5.28 -41.45
N LYS A 42 0.94 -4.25 -40.68
CA LYS A 42 1.12 -2.88 -41.18
C LYS A 42 2.58 -2.52 -41.45
N TYR A 43 3.48 -2.98 -40.59
CA TYR A 43 4.88 -2.57 -40.62
C TYR A 43 5.82 -3.65 -41.15
N GLU A 44 5.29 -4.80 -41.55
CA GLU A 44 6.05 -5.92 -42.12
C GLU A 44 7.21 -6.40 -41.22
N VAL A 45 7.09 -6.20 -39.91
CA VAL A 45 8.09 -6.61 -38.92
C VAL A 45 8.02 -8.13 -38.72
N ILE A 46 9.14 -8.80 -38.90
CA ILE A 46 9.26 -10.23 -38.68
C ILE A 46 9.47 -10.49 -37.19
N ILE A 47 8.51 -11.14 -36.54
CA ILE A 47 8.65 -11.58 -35.14
C ILE A 47 9.02 -13.06 -35.11
N THR A 48 10.24 -13.39 -34.67
CA THR A 48 10.79 -14.75 -34.73
C THR A 48 11.24 -15.29 -33.36
N PRO A 49 10.94 -16.56 -33.03
CA PRO A 49 11.44 -17.19 -31.82
C PRO A 49 12.91 -17.61 -31.95
N TYR A 50 13.66 -17.46 -30.87
CA TYR A 50 14.96 -18.08 -30.67
C TYR A 50 14.81 -19.31 -29.78
N THR A 51 14.94 -20.49 -30.37
CA THR A 51 14.68 -21.79 -29.69
C THR A 51 15.95 -22.50 -29.21
N SER A 52 17.13 -22.04 -29.63
CA SER A 52 18.37 -22.82 -29.52
C SER A 52 19.32 -22.36 -28.41
N PHE A 53 18.96 -21.35 -27.62
CA PHE A 53 19.80 -20.92 -26.50
C PHE A 53 19.88 -22.00 -25.41
N LYS A 54 21.07 -22.17 -24.83
CA LYS A 54 21.34 -23.12 -23.75
C LYS A 54 22.13 -22.46 -22.63
N GLY A 55 22.04 -23.03 -21.42
CA GLY A 55 22.80 -22.58 -20.25
C GLY A 55 22.44 -21.16 -19.81
N LYS A 56 23.42 -20.42 -19.28
CA LYS A 56 23.23 -19.07 -18.71
C LYS A 56 22.66 -18.06 -19.72
N ILE A 57 23.00 -18.19 -21.01
CA ILE A 57 22.51 -17.28 -22.05
C ILE A 57 20.98 -17.33 -22.16
N ALA A 58 20.39 -18.54 -22.07
CA ALA A 58 18.94 -18.71 -22.12
C ALA A 58 18.20 -18.04 -20.94
N GLN A 59 18.89 -17.76 -19.84
CA GLN A 59 18.33 -17.09 -18.67
C GLN A 59 18.46 -15.56 -18.73
N ILE A 60 19.53 -15.06 -19.35
CA ILE A 60 19.88 -13.63 -19.35
C ILE A 60 19.35 -12.91 -20.58
N PHE A 61 19.38 -13.56 -21.74
CA PHE A 61 18.97 -12.97 -23.01
C PHE A 61 17.45 -13.08 -23.18
N ALA A 62 16.76 -11.94 -23.29
CA ALA A 62 15.31 -11.88 -23.40
C ALA A 62 14.84 -11.77 -24.86
N GLY A 63 15.44 -10.87 -25.63
CA GLY A 63 15.12 -10.58 -27.02
C GLY A 63 16.07 -9.55 -27.61
N SER A 64 15.77 -9.12 -28.84
CA SER A 64 16.51 -8.09 -29.56
C SER A 64 15.70 -7.54 -30.73
N LEU A 65 15.94 -6.27 -31.05
CA LEU A 65 15.49 -5.62 -32.28
C LEU A 65 16.65 -5.48 -33.27
N TYR A 66 16.46 -5.98 -34.49
CA TYR A 66 17.39 -5.80 -35.62
C TYR A 66 16.70 -5.03 -36.74
N VAL A 67 17.37 -4.01 -37.26
CA VAL A 67 16.87 -3.16 -38.35
C VAL A 67 17.96 -2.97 -39.39
N ASP A 68 17.64 -3.22 -40.66
CA ASP A 68 18.51 -2.91 -41.78
C ASP A 68 17.72 -2.39 -43.00
N SER A 69 18.40 -2.24 -44.15
CA SER A 69 17.77 -1.78 -45.40
C SER A 69 16.75 -2.76 -45.98
N THR A 70 16.74 -4.02 -45.52
CA THR A 70 15.90 -5.10 -46.04
C THR A 70 14.66 -5.36 -45.19
N GLY A 71 14.65 -4.91 -43.93
CA GLY A 71 13.48 -4.99 -43.07
C GLY A 71 13.80 -4.84 -41.59
N THR A 72 12.82 -5.20 -40.77
CA THR A 72 12.93 -5.19 -39.31
C THR A 72 12.58 -6.57 -38.74
N ILE A 73 13.39 -7.04 -37.80
CA ILE A 73 13.22 -8.32 -37.11
C ILE A 73 13.19 -8.10 -35.60
N ILE A 74 12.15 -8.61 -34.96
CA ILE A 74 12.08 -8.75 -33.50
C ILE A 74 12.31 -10.21 -33.15
N GLY A 75 13.42 -10.47 -32.45
CA GLY A 75 13.74 -11.77 -31.90
C GLY A 75 13.37 -11.88 -30.43
N TYR A 76 12.79 -13.01 -30.01
CA TYR A 76 12.52 -13.27 -28.59
C TYR A 76 12.97 -14.67 -28.18
N ASN A 77 13.45 -14.81 -26.95
CA ASN A 77 13.89 -16.09 -26.43
C ASN A 77 12.69 -16.99 -26.10
N ALA A 78 12.48 -18.01 -26.93
CA ALA A 78 11.38 -18.96 -26.84
C ALA A 78 11.79 -20.28 -26.15
N THR A 79 12.93 -20.30 -25.44
CA THR A 79 13.36 -21.48 -24.70
C THR A 79 12.50 -21.70 -23.45
N SER A 80 12.51 -22.93 -22.93
CA SER A 80 11.79 -23.30 -21.69
C SER A 80 12.22 -22.51 -20.45
N GLN A 81 13.34 -21.78 -20.51
CA GLN A 81 13.83 -20.92 -19.43
C GLN A 81 13.07 -19.59 -19.35
N GLN A 82 12.40 -19.16 -20.43
CA GLN A 82 11.60 -17.94 -20.47
C GLN A 82 10.11 -18.28 -20.41
N LYS A 83 9.44 -17.85 -19.35
CA LYS A 83 7.99 -18.02 -19.20
C LYS A 83 7.24 -17.25 -20.31
N PRO A 84 6.07 -17.72 -20.78
CA PRO A 84 5.30 -17.03 -21.83
C PRO A 84 5.05 -15.54 -21.55
N SER A 85 4.69 -15.18 -20.32
CA SER A 85 4.49 -13.77 -19.94
C SER A 85 5.73 -12.88 -20.13
N ARG A 86 6.94 -13.46 -20.00
CA ARG A 86 8.19 -12.74 -20.28
C ARG A 86 8.41 -12.59 -21.78
N GLN A 87 8.09 -13.63 -22.56
CA GLN A 87 8.15 -13.58 -24.02
C GLN A 87 7.21 -12.50 -24.57
N HIS A 88 5.97 -12.43 -24.08
CA HIS A 88 5.00 -11.39 -24.46
C HIS A 88 5.52 -10.00 -24.14
N PHE A 89 6.04 -9.81 -22.92
CA PHE A 89 6.64 -8.53 -22.52
C PHE A 89 7.82 -8.14 -23.41
N THR A 90 8.72 -9.08 -23.73
CA THR A 90 9.84 -8.84 -24.65
C THR A 90 9.35 -8.39 -26.02
N ILE A 91 8.37 -9.08 -26.62
CA ILE A 91 7.84 -8.71 -27.93
C ILE A 91 7.29 -7.29 -27.92
N VAL A 92 6.56 -6.91 -26.86
CA VAL A 92 6.04 -5.55 -26.71
C VAL A 92 7.16 -4.54 -26.49
N HIS A 93 8.15 -4.86 -25.65
CA HIS A 93 9.31 -4.01 -25.36
C HIS A 93 10.12 -3.69 -26.63
N GLU A 94 10.49 -4.70 -27.42
CA GLU A 94 11.16 -4.49 -28.70
C GLU A 94 10.25 -3.75 -29.70
N GLY A 95 8.94 -3.99 -29.63
CA GLY A 95 7.95 -3.22 -30.40
C GLY A 95 7.96 -1.73 -30.03
N VAL A 96 8.17 -1.37 -28.76
CA VAL A 96 8.32 0.04 -28.36
C VAL A 96 9.61 0.63 -28.94
N HIS A 97 10.72 -0.10 -28.89
CA HIS A 97 11.97 0.32 -29.54
C HIS A 97 11.76 0.54 -31.05
N TYR A 98 10.96 -0.31 -31.70
CA TYR A 98 10.59 -0.09 -33.10
C TYR A 98 9.93 1.28 -33.33
N PHE A 99 8.92 1.62 -32.52
CA PHE A 99 8.19 2.87 -32.66
C PHE A 99 9.00 4.11 -32.23
N CYS A 100 9.92 3.97 -31.28
CA CYS A 100 10.58 5.11 -30.64
C CYS A 100 11.98 5.38 -31.20
N ASP A 101 12.74 4.34 -31.55
CA ASP A 101 14.19 4.44 -31.64
C ASP A 101 14.75 4.09 -33.03
N VAL A 102 13.95 3.52 -33.93
CA VAL A 102 14.39 3.12 -35.27
C VAL A 102 14.83 4.31 -36.12
N ASN A 103 14.20 5.47 -35.94
CA ASN A 103 14.59 6.70 -36.63
C ASN A 103 15.81 7.40 -36.01
N THR A 104 16.32 6.90 -34.87
CA THR A 104 17.47 7.49 -34.15
C THR A 104 18.80 6.76 -34.38
N SER A 105 18.87 5.82 -35.33
CA SER A 105 20.10 5.17 -35.83
C SER A 105 20.79 4.17 -34.90
N SER A 106 20.16 3.73 -33.80
CA SER A 106 20.76 2.79 -32.85
C SER A 106 20.11 1.41 -32.96
N SER A 107 20.63 0.54 -33.83
CA SER A 107 20.36 -0.90 -33.76
C SER A 107 21.08 -1.47 -32.54
N GLN A 108 20.38 -2.16 -31.62
CA GLN A 108 21.05 -2.83 -30.51
C GLN A 108 21.86 -4.03 -31.02
N SER A 109 23.18 -4.00 -30.86
CA SER A 109 24.03 -5.12 -31.22
C SER A 109 23.94 -6.22 -30.16
N PHE A 110 24.00 -7.48 -30.60
CA PHE A 110 23.99 -8.67 -29.75
C PHE A 110 25.07 -8.65 -28.64
N SER A 111 26.18 -7.93 -28.87
CA SER A 111 27.27 -7.74 -27.92
C SER A 111 26.90 -6.80 -26.77
N ASP A 112 26.10 -5.77 -27.04
CA ASP A 112 25.73 -4.73 -26.05
C ASP A 112 24.77 -5.30 -25.00
N LEU A 113 23.87 -6.19 -25.44
CA LEU A 113 22.89 -6.90 -24.58
C LEU A 113 23.52 -7.84 -23.55
N LEU A 114 24.74 -8.33 -23.79
CA LEU A 114 25.46 -9.24 -22.88
C LEU A 114 26.28 -8.48 -21.81
N GLN A 115 26.56 -7.20 -22.02
CA GLN A 115 27.35 -6.35 -21.12
C GLN A 115 26.50 -5.28 -20.42
N LYS A 116 25.39 -5.66 -19.77
CA LYS A 116 24.47 -4.76 -19.03
C LYS A 116 25.11 -3.78 -18.02
N GLN A 117 26.41 -3.86 -17.74
CA GLN A 117 27.17 -2.91 -16.92
C GLN A 117 27.77 -1.73 -17.70
N ALA A 118 27.58 -1.66 -19.03
CA ALA A 118 28.22 -0.66 -19.89
C ALA A 118 27.24 0.29 -20.63
N TYR A 119 25.95 0.31 -20.27
CA TYR A 119 25.01 1.25 -20.88
C TYR A 119 25.36 2.71 -20.54
N SER A 120 25.32 3.56 -21.55
CA SER A 120 25.29 5.01 -21.38
C SER A 120 24.01 5.46 -20.66
N ILE A 121 24.00 6.71 -20.17
CA ILE A 121 22.82 7.29 -19.52
C ILE A 121 21.65 7.34 -20.51
N GLU A 122 21.94 7.68 -21.76
CA GLU A 122 20.97 7.78 -22.84
C GLU A 122 20.33 6.42 -23.17
N GLU A 123 21.13 5.35 -23.27
CA GLU A 123 20.63 3.98 -23.48
C GLU A 123 19.77 3.51 -22.30
N GLN A 124 20.18 3.82 -21.06
CA GLN A 124 19.37 3.49 -19.88
C GLN A 124 18.02 4.22 -19.90
N GLU A 125 17.97 5.48 -20.37
CA GLU A 125 16.71 6.21 -20.52
C GLU A 125 15.80 5.62 -21.61
N GLN A 126 16.37 5.13 -22.71
CA GLN A 126 15.64 4.42 -23.76
C GLN A 126 15.05 3.10 -23.25
N GLU A 127 15.85 2.31 -22.54
CA GLU A 127 15.43 1.06 -21.90
C GLU A 127 14.32 1.30 -20.85
N ASP A 128 14.48 2.31 -20.01
CA ASP A 128 13.44 2.71 -19.05
C ASP A 128 12.14 3.07 -19.80
N ASN A 129 12.23 3.89 -20.85
CA ASN A 129 11.09 4.25 -21.68
C ASN A 129 10.39 3.02 -22.27
N ALA A 130 11.14 2.11 -22.89
CA ALA A 130 10.60 0.86 -23.43
C ALA A 130 9.90 0.02 -22.36
N ASN A 131 10.50 -0.12 -21.18
CA ASN A 131 9.91 -0.87 -20.06
C ASN A 131 8.59 -0.28 -19.57
N PHE A 132 8.53 1.04 -19.36
CA PHE A 132 7.31 1.70 -18.89
C PHE A 132 6.19 1.67 -19.94
N VAL A 133 6.51 1.99 -21.20
CA VAL A 133 5.54 1.98 -22.29
C VAL A 133 5.05 0.56 -22.56
N ALA A 134 5.91 -0.45 -22.55
CA ALA A 134 5.50 -1.84 -22.72
C ALA A 134 4.52 -2.30 -21.63
N SER A 135 4.77 -1.92 -20.38
CA SER A 135 3.84 -2.19 -19.27
C SER A 135 2.46 -1.56 -19.49
N LEU A 136 2.41 -0.34 -20.04
CA LEU A 136 1.17 0.37 -20.39
C LEU A 136 0.46 -0.25 -21.61
N LEU A 137 1.19 -0.79 -22.59
CA LEU A 137 0.61 -1.45 -23.75
C LEU A 137 0.06 -2.85 -23.41
N MET A 138 0.77 -3.59 -22.55
CA MET A 138 0.32 -4.88 -22.03
C MET A 138 -1.00 -4.73 -21.25
N CYS A 139 -1.11 -3.68 -20.43
CA CYS A 139 -2.28 -3.40 -19.61
C CYS A 139 -2.48 -1.88 -19.52
N ASN A 140 -3.29 -1.29 -20.40
CA ASN A 140 -3.53 0.16 -20.36
C ASN A 140 -4.44 0.57 -19.19
N ASP A 141 -4.42 1.84 -18.82
CA ASP A 141 -5.15 2.36 -17.67
C ASP A 141 -6.65 2.06 -17.74
N GLU A 142 -7.28 2.25 -18.90
CA GLU A 142 -8.71 2.00 -19.09
C GLU A 142 -9.05 0.53 -18.80
N SER A 143 -8.23 -0.40 -19.32
CA SER A 143 -8.36 -1.84 -19.07
C SER A 143 -8.16 -2.19 -17.61
N LEU A 144 -7.10 -1.67 -16.98
CA LEU A 144 -6.81 -1.94 -15.56
C LEU A 144 -7.96 -1.47 -14.66
N ILE A 145 -8.42 -0.22 -14.87
CA ILE A 145 -9.53 0.36 -14.12
C ILE A 145 -10.80 -0.46 -14.32
N HIS A 146 -11.10 -0.87 -15.55
CA HIS A 146 -12.28 -1.67 -15.85
C HIS A 146 -12.27 -3.00 -15.09
N CYS A 147 -11.17 -3.76 -15.18
CA CYS A 147 -11.05 -5.05 -14.50
C CYS A 147 -11.11 -4.89 -12.97
N LEU A 148 -10.43 -3.90 -12.41
CA LEU A 148 -10.48 -3.62 -10.97
C LEU A 148 -11.89 -3.24 -10.51
N SER A 149 -12.61 -2.43 -11.29
CA SER A 149 -14.00 -2.04 -11.00
C SER A 149 -14.99 -3.21 -11.09
N LYS A 150 -14.66 -4.24 -11.89
CA LYS A 150 -15.39 -5.51 -11.99
C LYS A 150 -15.04 -6.51 -10.90
N GLY A 151 -14.13 -6.17 -9.98
CA GLY A 151 -13.74 -7.05 -8.88
C GLY A 151 -12.72 -8.13 -9.27
N TYR A 152 -11.95 -7.94 -10.34
CA TYR A 152 -10.87 -8.87 -10.67
C TYR A 152 -9.84 -8.87 -9.54
N ASN A 153 -9.49 -10.06 -9.05
CA ASN A 153 -8.38 -10.24 -8.13
C ASN A 153 -7.04 -10.26 -8.88
N PHE A 154 -5.93 -10.23 -8.14
CA PHE A 154 -4.59 -10.16 -8.71
C PHE A 154 -4.29 -11.28 -9.71
N THR A 155 -4.61 -12.54 -9.35
CA THR A 155 -4.42 -13.70 -10.25
C THR A 155 -5.23 -13.58 -11.53
N LYS A 156 -6.47 -13.08 -11.44
CA LYS A 156 -7.32 -12.89 -12.61
C LYS A 156 -6.76 -11.80 -13.53
N LEU A 157 -6.18 -10.72 -12.99
CA LEU A 157 -5.48 -9.72 -13.80
C LEU A 157 -4.25 -10.29 -14.49
N MET A 158 -3.43 -11.09 -13.78
CA MET A 158 -2.25 -11.73 -14.38
C MET A 158 -2.65 -12.57 -15.60
N ASN A 159 -3.72 -13.35 -15.47
CA ASN A 159 -4.21 -14.20 -16.56
C ASN A 159 -4.83 -13.37 -17.69
N GLU A 160 -5.62 -12.35 -17.37
CA GLU A 160 -6.28 -11.47 -18.35
C GLU A 160 -5.29 -10.71 -19.24
N PHE A 161 -4.18 -10.24 -18.67
CA PHE A 161 -3.16 -9.47 -19.38
C PHE A 161 -1.93 -10.31 -19.73
N GLU A 162 -1.93 -11.59 -19.38
CA GLU A 162 -0.83 -12.54 -19.59
C GLU A 162 0.53 -12.01 -19.07
N MET A 163 0.48 -11.32 -17.92
CA MET A 163 1.64 -10.71 -17.27
C MET A 163 2.14 -11.57 -16.11
N SER A 164 3.45 -11.57 -15.88
CA SER A 164 4.03 -12.18 -14.66
C SER A 164 3.60 -11.42 -13.40
N SER A 165 3.64 -12.08 -12.22
CA SER A 165 3.37 -11.45 -10.91
C SER A 165 4.09 -10.10 -10.77
N ASN A 166 5.41 -10.08 -10.97
CA ASN A 166 6.20 -8.86 -10.79
C ASN A 166 5.81 -7.75 -11.78
N ALA A 167 5.45 -8.12 -13.01
CA ALA A 167 5.04 -7.15 -14.02
C ALA A 167 3.65 -6.57 -13.69
N MET A 168 2.69 -7.41 -13.28
CA MET A 168 1.37 -6.96 -12.85
C MET A 168 1.43 -6.11 -11.57
N TRP A 169 2.23 -6.54 -10.59
CA TRP A 169 2.50 -5.78 -9.38
C TRP A 169 3.06 -4.39 -9.72
N THR A 170 4.13 -4.33 -10.52
CA THR A 170 4.73 -3.06 -10.96
C THR A 170 3.73 -2.19 -11.69
N ARG A 171 2.88 -2.78 -12.53
CA ARG A 171 1.87 -2.06 -13.30
C ARG A 171 0.82 -1.39 -12.42
N ILE A 172 0.30 -2.12 -11.42
CA ILE A 172 -0.66 -1.60 -10.44
C ILE A 172 0.00 -0.54 -9.57
N TYR A 173 1.19 -0.81 -9.05
CA TYR A 173 1.97 0.14 -8.26
C TYR A 173 2.17 1.46 -9.02
N ASN A 174 2.61 1.40 -10.28
CA ASN A 174 2.82 2.58 -11.12
C ASN A 174 1.53 3.38 -11.31
N TYR A 175 0.39 2.69 -11.52
CA TYR A 175 -0.91 3.37 -11.61
C TYR A 175 -1.26 4.10 -10.31
N LEU A 176 -1.11 3.45 -9.15
CA LEU A 176 -1.39 4.08 -7.86
C LEU A 176 -0.48 5.28 -7.63
N HIS A 177 0.81 5.14 -7.89
CA HIS A 177 1.80 6.15 -7.56
C HIS A 177 1.80 7.33 -8.54
N TYR A 178 1.76 7.08 -9.85
CA TYR A 178 1.88 8.14 -10.85
C TYR A 178 0.53 8.73 -11.27
N ASN A 179 -0.50 7.90 -11.47
CA ASN A 179 -1.80 8.35 -11.95
C ASN A 179 -2.71 8.86 -10.84
N LEU A 180 -2.77 8.12 -9.73
CA LEU A 180 -3.55 8.53 -8.55
C LEU A 180 -2.75 9.38 -7.58
N GLU A 181 -1.46 9.55 -7.85
CA GLU A 181 -0.52 10.29 -7.02
C GLU A 181 -0.51 9.87 -5.54
N ILE A 182 -0.72 8.58 -5.29
CA ILE A 182 -0.66 7.99 -3.96
C ILE A 182 0.81 7.91 -3.50
N PRO A 183 1.10 8.28 -2.24
CA PRO A 183 2.43 8.14 -1.63
C PRO A 183 3.13 6.84 -1.97
N HIS A 184 4.44 6.89 -2.22
CA HIS A 184 5.23 5.72 -2.66
C HIS A 184 5.01 4.50 -1.75
N ASN A 185 5.15 4.69 -0.43
CA ASN A 185 5.01 3.59 0.54
C ASN A 185 3.57 3.05 0.61
N ARG A 186 2.58 3.93 0.47
CA ARG A 186 1.17 3.53 0.42
C ARG A 186 0.85 2.75 -0.85
N SER A 187 1.37 3.18 -2.00
CA SER A 187 1.23 2.48 -3.28
C SER A 187 1.81 1.07 -3.21
N LYS A 188 3.01 0.89 -2.61
CA LYS A 188 3.57 -0.45 -2.37
C LYS A 188 2.67 -1.30 -1.47
N THR A 189 2.25 -0.73 -0.35
CA THR A 189 1.41 -1.43 0.65
C THR A 189 0.09 -1.90 0.04
N LEU A 190 -0.60 -1.04 -0.70
CA LEU A 190 -1.88 -1.37 -1.36
C LEU A 190 -1.71 -2.41 -2.46
N THR A 191 -0.62 -2.33 -3.23
CA THR A 191 -0.35 -3.29 -4.30
C THR A 191 -0.04 -4.68 -3.73
N SER A 192 0.81 -4.77 -2.70
CA SER A 192 1.08 -6.03 -2.01
C SER A 192 -0.17 -6.56 -1.30
N ALA A 193 -0.92 -5.72 -0.59
CA ALA A 193 -2.21 -6.10 0.01
C ALA A 193 -3.18 -6.73 -1.01
N PHE A 194 -3.22 -6.19 -2.22
CA PHE A 194 -4.04 -6.73 -3.30
C PHE A 194 -3.51 -8.06 -3.87
N GLU A 195 -2.18 -8.24 -3.94
CA GLU A 195 -1.55 -9.50 -4.38
C GLU A 195 -1.70 -10.63 -3.34
N ASN A 196 -1.36 -10.36 -2.08
CA ASN A 196 -1.16 -11.39 -1.06
C ASN A 196 -1.67 -11.03 0.34
N GLY A 197 -2.57 -10.05 0.47
CA GLY A 197 -3.13 -9.69 1.78
C GLY A 197 -3.80 -10.88 2.47
N ASP A 198 -3.69 -10.96 3.79
CA ASP A 198 -4.09 -12.17 4.54
C ASP A 198 -5.61 -12.38 4.57
N SER A 199 -6.37 -11.28 4.66
CA SER A 199 -7.83 -11.30 4.61
C SER A 199 -8.38 -11.04 3.20
N LEU A 200 -9.58 -11.55 2.92
CA LEU A 200 -10.30 -11.24 1.69
C LEU A 200 -10.49 -9.73 1.52
N ASP A 201 -10.78 -9.04 2.62
CA ASP A 201 -11.00 -7.60 2.64
C ASP A 201 -9.76 -6.83 2.21
N ARG A 202 -8.59 -7.25 2.69
CA ARG A 202 -7.31 -6.67 2.32
C ARG A 202 -7.01 -6.87 0.84
N ARG A 203 -7.34 -8.04 0.30
CA ARG A 203 -7.20 -8.38 -1.13
C ARG A 203 -8.23 -7.69 -2.04
N THR A 204 -9.30 -7.11 -1.49
CA THR A 204 -10.41 -6.54 -2.28
C THR A 204 -10.63 -5.04 -2.04
N PHE A 205 -9.90 -4.43 -1.12
CA PHE A 205 -9.92 -2.99 -0.88
C PHE A 205 -9.62 -2.19 -2.14
N LEU A 206 -8.58 -2.56 -2.90
CA LEU A 206 -8.21 -1.85 -4.12
C LEU A 206 -9.35 -1.84 -5.13
N ASN A 207 -10.10 -2.94 -5.29
CA ASN A 207 -11.25 -2.99 -6.19
C ASN A 207 -12.32 -1.97 -5.78
N ALA A 208 -12.69 -1.92 -4.50
CA ALA A 208 -13.72 -0.99 -4.05
C ALA A 208 -13.23 0.47 -4.08
N PHE A 209 -11.95 0.70 -3.76
CA PHE A 209 -11.35 2.02 -3.89
C PHE A 209 -11.41 2.52 -5.33
N ILE A 210 -11.00 1.70 -6.31
CA ILE A 210 -11.04 2.08 -7.74
C ILE A 210 -12.47 2.29 -8.22
N LYS A 211 -13.41 1.42 -7.84
CA LYS A 211 -14.83 1.55 -8.16
C LYS A 211 -15.41 2.89 -7.66
N ASN A 212 -14.94 3.38 -6.53
CA ASN A 212 -15.45 4.59 -5.88
C ASN A 212 -14.48 5.78 -5.92
N LYS A 213 -13.44 5.73 -6.76
CA LYS A 213 -12.35 6.70 -6.77
C LYS A 213 -12.81 8.15 -6.98
N GLN A 214 -13.84 8.36 -7.82
CA GLN A 214 -14.38 9.69 -8.09
C GLN A 214 -15.04 10.30 -6.85
N THR A 215 -15.82 9.48 -6.13
CA THR A 215 -16.44 9.87 -4.86
C THR A 215 -15.38 10.19 -3.82
N PHE A 216 -14.33 9.35 -3.71
CA PHE A 216 -13.20 9.62 -2.82
C PHE A 216 -12.49 10.94 -3.16
N VAL A 217 -12.13 11.16 -4.42
CA VAL A 217 -11.47 12.40 -4.86
C VAL A 217 -12.35 13.63 -4.60
N LYS A 218 -13.65 13.54 -4.86
CA LYS A 218 -14.61 14.60 -4.55
C LYS A 218 -14.62 14.88 -3.04
N TYR A 219 -14.67 13.83 -2.23
CA TYR A 219 -14.65 13.93 -0.78
C TYR A 219 -13.36 14.61 -0.27
N CYS A 220 -12.19 14.21 -0.76
CA CYS A 220 -10.90 14.82 -0.40
C CYS A 220 -10.79 16.30 -0.81
N LYS A 221 -11.56 16.76 -1.81
CA LYS A 221 -11.62 18.17 -2.21
C LYS A 221 -12.55 19.01 -1.33
N ASP A 222 -13.63 18.40 -0.86
CA ASP A 222 -14.75 19.08 -0.20
C ASP A 222 -14.69 19.03 1.33
N VAL A 223 -13.96 18.07 1.92
CA VAL A 223 -13.96 17.85 3.37
C VAL A 223 -12.74 18.45 4.07
N TYR A 224 -13.04 19.21 5.11
CA TYR A 224 -12.13 19.94 5.95
C TYR A 224 -12.20 19.30 7.34
N ILE A 225 -11.09 18.74 7.80
CA ILE A 225 -10.97 17.92 9.03
C ILE A 225 -11.54 16.49 8.82
N PHE A 226 -10.67 15.48 8.93
CA PHE A 226 -11.07 14.07 8.98
C PHE A 226 -11.34 13.69 10.43
N SER A 227 -12.50 14.09 10.97
CA SER A 227 -12.95 13.44 12.20
C SER A 227 -13.35 12.00 11.90
N SER A 228 -13.36 11.12 12.91
CA SER A 228 -13.85 9.74 12.76
C SER A 228 -15.26 9.70 12.16
N ASN A 229 -16.09 10.71 12.44
CA ASN A 229 -17.43 10.86 11.85
C ASN A 229 -17.41 11.20 10.36
N ASP A 230 -16.44 12.00 9.91
CA ASP A 230 -16.28 12.33 8.49
C ASP A 230 -15.79 11.11 7.72
N VAL A 231 -14.86 10.35 8.28
CA VAL A 231 -14.44 9.07 7.68
C VAL A 231 -15.63 8.12 7.59
N ARG A 232 -16.42 7.95 8.66
CA ARG A 232 -17.67 7.15 8.63
C ARG A 232 -18.65 7.61 7.54
N LYS A 233 -18.91 8.92 7.41
CA LYS A 233 -19.77 9.47 6.34
C LYS A 233 -19.21 9.17 4.95
N MET A 234 -17.89 9.27 4.77
CA MET A 234 -17.24 8.91 3.52
C MET A 234 -17.48 7.43 3.20
N PHE A 235 -17.31 6.53 4.18
CA PHE A 235 -17.57 5.09 4.05
C PHE A 235 -18.98 4.79 3.57
N SER A 236 -19.99 5.42 4.19
CA SER A 236 -21.39 5.30 3.77
C SER A 236 -21.59 5.75 2.32
N ASN A 237 -20.92 6.82 1.90
CA ASN A 237 -21.05 7.38 0.55
C ASN A 237 -20.31 6.58 -0.54
N ILE A 238 -19.19 5.95 -0.21
CA ILE A 238 -18.41 5.12 -1.15
C ILE A 238 -18.94 3.68 -1.22
N HIS A 239 -20.03 3.33 -0.52
CA HIS A 239 -20.63 1.99 -0.54
C HIS A 239 -19.60 0.86 -0.32
N VAL A 240 -18.58 1.16 0.49
CA VAL A 240 -17.57 0.19 0.88
C VAL A 240 -18.09 -0.52 2.13
N PRO A 241 -18.06 -1.87 2.20
CA PRO A 241 -18.49 -2.58 3.39
C PRO A 241 -17.76 -2.04 4.63
N PHE A 242 -18.49 -1.84 5.73
CA PHE A 242 -17.91 -1.42 7.01
C PHE A 242 -17.31 -2.64 7.74
N ASN A 243 -16.40 -3.34 7.07
CA ASN A 243 -15.55 -4.35 7.68
C ASN A 243 -14.23 -3.66 8.09
N GLY A 244 -13.71 -3.99 9.27
CA GLY A 244 -12.61 -3.23 9.89
C GLY A 244 -11.42 -3.00 8.95
N SER A 245 -11.05 -3.99 8.13
CA SER A 245 -9.89 -3.89 7.24
C SER A 245 -10.03 -2.82 6.14
N TYR A 246 -11.23 -2.58 5.58
CA TYR A 246 -11.40 -1.50 4.60
C TYR A 246 -11.31 -0.13 5.27
N PHE A 247 -11.85 0.00 6.49
CA PHE A 247 -11.72 1.21 7.32
C PHE A 247 -10.27 1.62 7.47
N TYR A 248 -9.43 0.71 7.96
CA TYR A 248 -8.02 1.00 8.21
C TYR A 248 -7.24 1.27 6.94
N GLN A 249 -7.48 0.53 5.85
CA GLN A 249 -6.78 0.79 4.60
C GLN A 249 -7.10 2.17 4.03
N LEU A 250 -8.35 2.62 4.15
CA LEU A 250 -8.75 3.96 3.72
C LEU A 250 -8.22 5.05 4.64
N GLN A 251 -8.29 4.85 5.96
CA GLN A 251 -7.75 5.79 6.93
C GLN A 251 -6.25 5.99 6.72
N ASN A 252 -5.51 4.89 6.61
CA ASN A 252 -4.07 4.93 6.36
C ASN A 252 -3.72 5.56 5.00
N LEU A 253 -4.55 5.35 3.96
CA LEU A 253 -4.41 6.04 2.68
C LEU A 253 -4.59 7.55 2.84
N ILE A 254 -5.62 7.98 3.57
CA ILE A 254 -5.86 9.40 3.87
C ILE A 254 -4.68 9.97 4.66
N ASP A 255 -4.24 9.32 5.72
CA ASP A 255 -3.18 9.80 6.60
C ASP A 255 -1.86 9.99 5.83
N ASP A 256 -1.50 9.04 4.96
CA ASP A 256 -0.30 9.16 4.13
C ASP A 256 -0.44 10.28 3.09
N LEU A 257 -1.62 10.42 2.47
CA LEU A 257 -1.92 11.51 1.56
C LEU A 257 -1.75 12.87 2.26
N PHE A 258 -2.28 13.02 3.48
CA PHE A 258 -2.13 14.24 4.29
C PHE A 258 -0.70 14.49 4.74
N THR A 259 0.06 13.44 5.04
CA THR A 259 1.44 13.58 5.47
C THR A 259 2.32 14.14 4.34
N GLU A 260 2.11 13.71 3.10
CA GLU A 260 2.92 14.20 1.97
C GLU A 260 2.37 15.48 1.32
N LYS A 261 1.05 15.65 1.29
CA LYS A 261 0.38 16.69 0.47
C LYS A 261 -0.62 17.55 1.23
N GLY A 262 -0.77 17.32 2.53
CA GLY A 262 -1.62 18.10 3.39
C GLY A 262 -1.12 19.54 3.49
N LYS A 263 -2.08 20.46 3.56
CA LYS A 263 -1.84 21.88 3.82
C LYS A 263 -2.71 22.31 4.99
N ILE A 264 -2.29 23.30 5.75
CA ILE A 264 -3.09 23.90 6.82
C ILE A 264 -3.19 25.40 6.64
N CYS A 265 -4.38 25.93 6.89
CA CYS A 265 -4.57 27.36 6.95
C CYS A 265 -4.08 27.89 8.30
N PRO A 266 -3.07 28.76 8.36
CA PRO A 266 -2.57 29.29 9.62
C PRO A 266 -3.59 30.18 10.35
N ASN A 267 -4.55 30.75 9.62
CA ASN A 267 -5.58 31.63 10.18
C ASN A 267 -6.78 30.86 10.81
N CYS A 268 -7.24 29.77 10.20
CA CYS A 268 -8.44 29.06 10.66
C CYS A 268 -8.20 27.59 11.06
N ASN A 269 -6.94 27.15 11.01
CA ASN A 269 -6.49 25.78 11.32
C ASN A 269 -7.17 24.65 10.54
N ARG A 270 -7.93 24.96 9.48
CA ARG A 270 -8.50 23.95 8.58
C ARG A 270 -7.39 23.32 7.75
N THR A 271 -7.47 22.01 7.56
CA THR A 271 -6.60 21.26 6.68
C THR A 271 -7.21 21.13 5.30
N PHE A 272 -6.36 21.12 4.28
CA PHE A 272 -6.72 21.09 2.88
C PHE A 272 -5.82 20.13 2.14
N PHE A 273 -6.34 19.51 1.09
CA PHE A 273 -5.56 18.71 0.17
C PHE A 273 -5.27 19.51 -1.11
N ASN A 274 -4.00 19.58 -1.51
CA ASN A 274 -3.58 20.14 -2.80
C ASN A 274 -4.18 21.53 -3.15
N LYS A 275 -4.30 22.42 -2.15
CA LYS A 275 -4.70 23.83 -2.34
C LYS A 275 -3.56 24.76 -1.95
N HIS A 276 -3.50 25.93 -2.60
CA HIS A 276 -2.55 26.98 -2.24
C HIS A 276 -3.13 28.03 -1.28
N TYR A 277 -4.46 28.19 -1.28
CA TYR A 277 -5.17 29.19 -0.49
C TYR A 277 -6.40 28.57 0.19
N CYS A 278 -6.71 29.07 1.39
CA CYS A 278 -7.87 28.69 2.16
C CYS A 278 -9.14 29.15 1.44
N SER A 279 -10.04 28.21 1.14
CA SER A 279 -11.31 28.53 0.48
C SER A 279 -12.30 29.33 1.35
N PHE A 280 -12.00 29.52 2.64
CA PHE A 280 -12.87 30.25 3.57
C PHE A 280 -12.38 31.65 3.88
N CYS A 281 -11.10 31.80 4.22
CA CYS A 281 -10.54 33.09 4.62
C CYS A 281 -9.50 33.64 3.64
N GLY A 282 -9.27 32.97 2.50
CA GLY A 282 -8.32 33.42 1.47
C GLY A 282 -6.84 33.33 1.86
N THR A 283 -6.52 32.97 3.11
CA THR A 283 -5.13 32.90 3.59
C THR A 283 -4.34 31.85 2.83
N LYS A 284 -3.10 32.19 2.45
CA LYS A 284 -2.15 31.22 1.87
C LYS A 284 -1.94 30.06 2.84
N LEU A 285 -2.02 28.85 2.31
CA LEU A 285 -1.88 27.64 3.11
C LEU A 285 -0.41 27.32 3.33
N ASN A 286 -0.09 26.87 4.54
CA ASN A 286 1.23 26.33 4.87
C ASN A 286 1.25 24.83 4.60
N ASP A 287 2.44 24.30 4.35
CA ASP A 287 2.65 22.85 4.37
C ASP A 287 2.22 22.29 5.72
N TYR A 288 1.44 21.23 5.70
CA TYR A 288 1.06 20.52 6.91
C TYR A 288 2.27 19.73 7.40
N GLN A 289 3.18 20.38 8.14
CA GLN A 289 4.39 19.77 8.69
C GLN A 289 4.13 18.88 9.93
N PHE A 290 2.87 18.62 10.26
CA PHE A 290 2.46 17.61 11.22
C PHE A 290 2.08 16.37 10.41
N ILE A 291 2.97 15.39 10.16
CA ILE A 291 3.58 14.52 11.14
C ILE A 291 5.09 14.35 10.82
N LYS A 292 5.96 15.21 11.33
CA LYS A 292 7.23 14.68 11.86
C LYS A 292 6.87 14.04 13.20
N LYS A 293 6.95 12.71 13.30
CA LYS A 293 6.86 11.94 14.56
C LYS A 293 8.04 12.27 15.50
N GLU A 294 8.34 13.54 15.75
CA GLU A 294 9.35 13.95 16.73
C GLU A 294 8.72 14.28 18.09
N GLY A 295 7.44 14.66 18.14
CA GLY A 295 6.67 14.81 19.40
C GLY A 295 5.86 13.57 19.82
N LEU A 296 5.86 12.51 19.01
CA LEU A 296 5.13 11.26 19.24
C LEU A 296 6.04 10.03 19.16
N LYS A 297 7.34 10.17 19.47
CA LYS A 297 8.16 8.98 19.73
C LYS A 297 7.63 8.33 20.99
N MET A 298 6.81 7.30 20.81
CA MET A 298 6.38 6.46 21.92
C MET A 298 7.61 5.76 22.47
N LYS A 299 7.67 5.63 23.79
CA LYS A 299 8.71 4.81 24.41
C LYS A 299 8.47 3.37 23.96
N GLU A 300 9.31 2.90 23.05
CA GLU A 300 9.32 1.51 22.63
C GLU A 300 9.68 0.67 23.85
N ILE A 301 8.80 -0.28 24.19
CA ILE A 301 9.08 -1.24 25.24
C ILE A 301 9.97 -2.32 24.62
N ALA A 302 11.18 -2.45 25.14
CA ALA A 302 12.13 -3.43 24.65
C ALA A 302 11.61 -4.84 24.95
N THR A 303 11.47 -5.67 23.91
CA THR A 303 11.00 -7.05 24.02
C THR A 303 12.09 -8.05 23.65
N PHE A 304 11.94 -9.30 24.10
CA PHE A 304 12.63 -10.46 23.54
C PHE A 304 12.01 -10.85 22.19
N ASP A 305 12.58 -11.86 21.52
CA ASP A 305 12.15 -12.34 20.20
C ASP A 305 10.71 -12.90 20.22
N ASP A 306 10.27 -13.40 21.38
CA ASP A 306 8.91 -13.90 21.65
C ASP A 306 7.90 -12.79 22.04
N GLY A 307 8.32 -11.53 21.95
CA GLY A 307 7.49 -10.36 22.20
C GLY A 307 7.23 -10.02 23.67
N ILE A 308 7.84 -10.74 24.61
CA ILE A 308 7.74 -10.45 26.04
C ILE A 308 8.67 -9.28 26.40
N ALA A 309 8.22 -8.33 27.19
CA ALA A 309 9.01 -7.20 27.64
C ALA A 309 10.22 -7.66 28.47
N LYS A 310 11.40 -7.11 28.17
CA LYS A 310 12.64 -7.32 28.93
C LYS A 310 12.59 -6.70 30.32
N VAL A 311 11.86 -5.60 30.44
CA VAL A 311 11.64 -4.84 31.66
C VAL A 311 10.17 -4.49 31.73
N CYS A 312 9.55 -4.74 32.89
CA CYS A 312 8.14 -4.43 33.12
C CYS A 312 7.87 -2.95 32.84
N PRO A 313 6.97 -2.61 31.89
CA PRO A 313 6.73 -1.22 31.53
C PRO A 313 6.02 -0.43 32.63
N ASN A 314 5.42 -1.12 33.61
CA ASN A 314 4.70 -0.51 34.72
C ASN A 314 5.62 -0.25 35.94
N CYS A 315 6.28 -1.27 36.47
CA CYS A 315 7.10 -1.16 37.69
C CYS A 315 8.62 -1.12 37.43
N SER A 316 9.05 -1.20 36.17
CA SER A 316 10.47 -1.16 35.77
C SER A 316 11.35 -2.30 36.31
N ILE A 317 10.76 -3.39 36.77
CA ILE A 317 11.50 -4.59 37.21
C ILE A 317 11.91 -5.42 35.99
N GLU A 318 13.15 -5.92 35.98
CA GLU A 318 13.65 -6.81 34.93
C GLU A 318 12.88 -8.14 34.90
N ASN A 319 12.50 -8.57 33.70
CA ASN A 319 11.81 -9.83 33.47
C ASN A 319 12.79 -10.93 33.07
N VAL A 320 13.71 -11.26 33.97
CA VAL A 320 14.79 -12.22 33.74
C VAL A 320 14.32 -13.64 33.42
N HIS A 321 13.06 -13.96 33.76
CA HIS A 321 12.47 -15.28 33.57
C HIS A 321 11.49 -15.35 32.38
N HIS A 322 11.38 -14.28 31.57
CA HIS A 322 10.46 -14.24 30.42
C HIS A 322 9.00 -14.55 30.83
N ASN A 323 8.59 -14.10 32.01
CA ASN A 323 7.24 -14.35 32.50
C ASN A 323 6.22 -13.52 31.70
N LEU A 324 5.09 -14.14 31.35
CA LEU A 324 3.96 -13.43 30.71
C LEU A 324 3.31 -12.41 31.64
N LEU A 325 3.42 -12.59 32.95
CA LEU A 325 2.92 -11.69 33.98
C LEU A 325 4.08 -11.22 34.84
N CYS A 326 4.14 -9.92 35.13
CA CYS A 326 5.05 -9.38 36.12
C CYS A 326 4.76 -10.01 37.49
N PRO A 327 5.72 -10.67 38.15
CA PRO A 327 5.49 -11.28 39.44
C PRO A 327 5.23 -10.25 40.57
N TYR A 328 5.55 -8.97 40.33
CA TYR A 328 5.44 -7.92 41.34
C TYR A 328 4.18 -7.08 41.20
N CYS A 329 3.79 -6.73 39.97
CA CYS A 329 2.65 -5.86 39.72
C CYS A 329 1.55 -6.48 38.86
N GLY A 330 1.71 -7.76 38.45
CA GLY A 330 0.74 -8.48 37.64
C GLY A 330 0.57 -7.94 36.22
N THR A 331 1.46 -7.07 35.74
CA THR A 331 1.42 -6.52 34.38
C THR A 331 1.57 -7.62 33.34
N TYR A 332 0.68 -7.66 32.35
CA TYR A 332 0.86 -8.52 31.17
C TYR A 332 2.00 -8.01 30.29
N GLU A 333 3.03 -8.83 30.13
CA GLU A 333 4.32 -8.41 29.57
C GLU A 333 4.44 -8.59 28.06
N ARG A 334 3.42 -9.12 27.36
CA ARG A 334 3.44 -9.31 25.90
C ARG A 334 2.46 -8.37 25.19
N ASN A 335 2.89 -7.75 24.11
CA ASN A 335 2.01 -6.92 23.29
C ASN A 335 1.30 -7.76 22.20
N ILE A 336 -0.03 -7.81 22.24
CA ILE A 336 -0.86 -8.65 21.35
C ILE A 336 -2.07 -7.87 20.79
N CYS A 337 -2.59 -8.23 19.61
CA CYS A 337 -3.92 -7.77 19.14
C CYS A 337 -4.97 -8.35 20.09
N THR A 338 -5.82 -7.52 20.70
CA THR A 338 -6.86 -8.02 21.63
C THR A 338 -8.15 -8.42 20.90
N GLY A 339 -8.25 -8.12 19.61
CA GLY A 339 -9.48 -8.31 18.83
C GLY A 339 -10.53 -7.22 19.03
N ILE A 340 -10.38 -6.34 20.02
CA ILE A 340 -11.34 -5.26 20.33
C ILE A 340 -11.13 -4.07 19.40
N THR A 341 -12.17 -3.63 18.67
CA THR A 341 -12.01 -2.50 17.75
C THR A 341 -11.84 -1.17 18.51
N ILE A 342 -11.26 -0.15 17.86
CA ILE A 342 -11.16 1.18 18.45
C ILE A 342 -12.54 1.81 18.68
N ILE A 343 -13.55 1.42 17.88
CA ILE A 343 -14.92 1.90 18.00
C ILE A 343 -15.54 1.32 19.25
N ASP A 344 -15.47 0.01 19.44
CA ASP A 344 -15.93 -0.66 20.65
C ASP A 344 -15.25 -0.05 21.88
N TYR A 345 -13.91 0.02 21.86
CA TYR A 345 -13.14 0.62 22.94
C TYR A 345 -13.57 2.07 23.25
N ALA A 346 -13.79 2.91 22.22
CA ALA A 346 -14.19 4.30 22.40
C ALA A 346 -15.66 4.44 22.87
N GLU A 347 -16.58 3.64 22.33
CA GLU A 347 -18.00 3.66 22.70
C GLU A 347 -18.19 3.19 24.14
N TYR A 348 -17.40 2.23 24.61
CA TYR A 348 -17.43 1.74 25.99
C TYR A 348 -16.72 2.65 27.00
N ILE A 349 -15.51 3.14 26.69
CA ILE A 349 -14.75 3.98 27.63
C ILE A 349 -15.26 5.41 27.69
N LEU A 350 -15.77 5.96 26.57
CA LEU A 350 -16.11 7.39 26.49
C LEU A 350 -17.61 7.67 26.64
N ASN A 351 -18.51 6.70 26.43
CA ASN A 351 -19.91 7.04 26.13
C ASN A 351 -21.05 6.32 26.90
N CYS A 352 -20.87 5.51 27.95
CA CYS A 352 -22.06 5.10 28.71
C CYS A 352 -21.92 4.81 30.22
N PRO A 353 -22.87 5.33 31.04
CA PRO A 353 -23.16 4.86 32.39
C PRO A 353 -23.83 3.48 32.46
N ASP A 354 -24.59 3.02 31.47
CA ASP A 354 -25.41 1.79 31.60
C ASP A 354 -25.74 1.14 30.24
N VAL A 355 -24.82 0.39 29.64
CA VAL A 355 -25.15 -0.52 28.52
C VAL A 355 -24.51 -1.88 28.78
N ILE A 356 -25.31 -2.94 28.62
CA ILE A 356 -24.95 -4.35 28.79
C ILE A 356 -24.93 -4.95 27.37
N GLU A 357 -23.81 -5.54 26.95
CA GLU A 357 -23.72 -6.37 25.73
C GLU A 357 -22.87 -7.62 26.00
N GLU A 358 -23.53 -8.78 25.91
CA GLU A 358 -23.13 -10.11 26.43
C GLU A 358 -21.83 -10.71 25.82
N ASP A 359 -21.22 -10.07 24.82
CA ASP A 359 -19.96 -10.55 24.19
C ASP A 359 -18.69 -9.85 24.72
N LEU A 360 -18.84 -8.78 25.52
CA LEU A 360 -17.75 -7.98 26.09
C LEU A 360 -17.87 -7.78 27.61
N ASP A 361 -18.69 -8.57 28.30
CA ASP A 361 -18.96 -8.52 29.75
C ASP A 361 -17.71 -8.35 30.63
N TRP A 362 -16.58 -8.92 30.23
CA TRP A 362 -15.33 -8.81 30.97
C TRP A 362 -14.74 -7.38 30.96
N LEU A 363 -14.98 -6.60 29.90
CA LEU A 363 -14.56 -5.19 29.81
C LEU A 363 -15.45 -4.30 30.71
N PHE A 364 -16.74 -4.64 30.85
CA PHE A 364 -17.72 -3.92 31.68
C PHE A 364 -17.55 -4.12 33.18
N ASN A 365 -16.98 -5.25 33.62
CA ASN A 365 -16.57 -5.44 35.01
C ASN A 365 -15.58 -4.35 35.49
N PHE A 366 -14.94 -3.64 34.56
CA PHE A 366 -14.07 -2.50 34.82
C PHE A 366 -14.74 -1.18 34.41
N ASN A 367 -15.83 -0.82 35.11
CA ASN A 367 -16.40 0.53 35.06
C ASN A 367 -15.26 1.60 35.12
N PRO A 368 -15.37 2.73 34.40
CA PRO A 368 -14.42 3.85 34.44
C PRO A 368 -13.91 4.24 35.84
N ASP A 369 -14.72 4.08 36.89
CA ASP A 369 -14.31 4.35 38.27
C ASP A 369 -13.42 3.25 38.88
N ASN A 370 -13.51 2.00 38.42
CA ASN A 370 -12.57 0.93 38.76
C ASN A 370 -11.24 1.10 38.02
N LEU A 371 -11.27 1.58 36.77
CA LEU A 371 -10.04 1.90 36.02
C LEU A 371 -9.26 3.05 36.67
N LYS A 372 -9.94 4.07 37.21
CA LYS A 372 -9.28 5.14 38.00
C LYS A 372 -8.55 4.59 39.23
N LYS A 373 -9.11 3.58 39.91
CA LYS A 373 -8.47 2.93 41.07
C LYS A 373 -7.21 2.14 40.69
N LEU A 374 -7.11 1.69 39.44
CA LEU A 374 -5.98 0.95 38.89
C LEU A 374 -5.02 1.84 38.09
N ASN A 375 -5.08 3.16 38.29
CA ASN A 375 -4.27 4.15 37.57
C ASN A 375 -4.41 4.06 36.03
N GLY A 376 -5.58 3.62 35.56
CA GLY A 376 -5.93 3.47 34.15
C GLY A 376 -5.47 2.17 33.49
N GLY A 377 -4.92 1.21 34.24
CA GLY A 377 -4.44 -0.07 33.70
C GLY A 377 -5.32 -1.27 34.04
N ILE A 378 -5.50 -2.19 33.08
CA ILE A 378 -6.12 -3.50 33.32
C ILE A 378 -5.09 -4.45 33.94
N PRO A 379 -5.42 -5.23 34.99
CA PRO A 379 -4.52 -6.24 35.54
C PRO A 379 -4.22 -7.31 34.49
N GLY A 380 -2.96 -7.73 34.40
CA GLY A 380 -2.51 -8.57 33.30
C GLY A 380 -3.08 -9.98 33.32
N ASN A 381 -3.35 -10.54 34.50
CA ASN A 381 -3.99 -11.85 34.64
C ASN A 381 -5.38 -11.89 33.99
N LEU A 382 -6.10 -10.77 33.99
CA LEU A 382 -7.42 -10.68 33.39
C LEU A 382 -7.36 -10.59 31.86
N ILE A 383 -6.36 -9.89 31.32
CA ILE A 383 -6.06 -9.95 29.88
C ILE A 383 -5.74 -11.38 29.48
N PHE A 384 -4.91 -12.06 30.28
CA PHE A 384 -4.56 -13.45 30.04
C PHE A 384 -5.80 -14.36 30.03
N GLU A 385 -6.67 -14.27 31.04
CA GLU A 385 -7.86 -15.11 31.13
C GLU A 385 -8.91 -14.83 30.04
N ASN A 386 -9.14 -13.55 29.70
CA ASN A 386 -10.28 -13.15 28.84
C ASN A 386 -9.92 -12.90 27.37
N VAL A 387 -8.68 -12.55 27.05
CA VAL A 387 -8.23 -12.30 25.66
C VAL A 387 -7.60 -13.54 25.06
N ILE A 388 -6.96 -14.38 25.88
CA ILE A 388 -6.15 -15.52 25.42
C ILE A 388 -6.88 -16.85 25.62
N GLY A 389 -7.90 -16.90 26.49
CA GLY A 389 -8.63 -18.11 26.85
C GLY A 389 -7.80 -19.01 27.77
N THR A 390 -8.46 -19.72 28.69
CA THR A 390 -7.79 -20.66 29.61
C THR A 390 -7.64 -22.06 29.05
N ASP A 391 -8.44 -22.42 28.04
CA ASP A 391 -8.53 -23.79 27.53
C ASP A 391 -8.44 -23.82 25.99
N ASP A 392 -7.46 -24.60 25.54
CA ASP A 392 -7.09 -24.96 24.16
C ASP A 392 -6.61 -23.87 23.18
N TYR A 393 -5.42 -24.13 22.65
CA TYR A 393 -4.74 -23.39 21.60
C TYR A 393 -5.66 -23.12 20.40
N THR A 394 -5.64 -21.89 19.89
CA THR A 394 -6.00 -21.44 18.52
C THR A 394 -7.34 -20.74 18.23
N TYR A 395 -8.13 -20.24 19.19
CA TYR A 395 -9.23 -19.33 18.82
C TYR A 395 -9.40 -18.13 19.76
N SER A 396 -9.14 -16.94 19.22
CA SER A 396 -9.82 -15.73 19.68
C SER A 396 -11.29 -15.81 19.21
N LYS A 397 -12.24 -15.38 20.04
CA LYS A 397 -13.65 -15.18 19.64
C LYS A 397 -13.80 -14.08 18.56
N TYR A 398 -12.72 -13.37 18.24
CA TYR A 398 -12.62 -12.28 17.26
C TYR A 398 -11.85 -12.72 16.01
N HIS A 399 -11.96 -11.96 14.90
CA HIS A 399 -11.63 -12.32 13.51
C HIS A 399 -10.23 -12.93 13.18
N HIS A 400 -9.34 -13.15 14.15
CA HIS A 400 -8.02 -13.74 13.96
C HIS A 400 -8.02 -15.20 14.41
N LYS A 401 -7.70 -16.12 13.49
CA LYS A 401 -7.54 -17.55 13.78
C LYS A 401 -6.30 -17.89 14.63
N GLU A 402 -5.36 -16.95 14.82
CA GLU A 402 -4.15 -17.15 15.64
C GLU A 402 -3.75 -15.85 16.36
N LEU A 403 -3.03 -15.97 17.48
CA LEU A 403 -2.55 -14.85 18.28
C LEU A 403 -1.49 -14.04 17.50
N HIS A 404 -1.81 -12.80 17.14
CA HIS A 404 -0.85 -11.91 16.49
C HIS A 404 -0.08 -11.09 17.54
N GLN A 405 1.19 -11.44 17.75
CA GLN A 405 2.14 -10.59 18.45
C GLN A 405 2.30 -9.28 17.70
N VAL A 406 2.35 -8.17 18.45
CA VAL A 406 2.47 -6.83 17.89
C VAL A 406 3.76 -6.18 18.43
N PRO A 407 4.50 -5.37 17.63
CA PRO A 407 5.71 -4.70 18.12
C PRO A 407 5.50 -3.89 19.41
N GLY A 408 6.52 -3.80 20.27
CA GLY A 408 6.45 -3.19 21.62
C GLY A 408 6.12 -1.69 21.67
N TYR A 409 5.99 -1.03 20.52
CA TYR A 409 5.53 0.36 20.40
C TYR A 409 4.08 0.52 19.94
N ALA A 410 3.44 -0.57 19.50
CA ALA A 410 2.18 -0.52 18.79
C ALA A 410 0.98 -0.54 19.74
N ARG A 411 0.10 0.47 19.61
CA ARG A 411 -1.16 0.57 20.35
C ARG A 411 -2.33 -0.13 19.68
N PHE A 412 -2.20 -0.27 18.38
CA PHE A 412 -3.16 -0.91 17.51
C PHE A 412 -2.39 -1.95 16.74
N CYS A 413 -3.00 -3.10 16.54
CA CYS A 413 -2.41 -4.11 15.70
C CYS A 413 -2.31 -3.60 14.25
N PRO A 414 -1.18 -3.79 13.57
CA PRO A 414 -1.00 -3.38 12.17
C PRO A 414 -1.87 -4.21 11.21
N ASP A 415 -2.26 -5.43 11.61
CA ASP A 415 -3.04 -6.34 10.77
C ASP A 415 -4.55 -6.11 10.92
N CYS A 416 -5.00 -5.94 12.17
CA CYS A 416 -6.41 -5.92 12.56
C CYS A 416 -6.94 -4.51 12.87
N GLY A 417 -6.05 -3.60 13.28
CA GLY A 417 -6.39 -2.27 13.81
C GLY A 417 -7.07 -2.27 15.18
N CYS A 418 -7.38 -3.44 15.75
CA CYS A 418 -7.85 -3.57 17.12
C CYS A 418 -6.80 -3.06 18.11
N VAL A 419 -7.28 -2.60 19.28
CA VAL A 419 -6.41 -2.16 20.36
C VAL A 419 -5.51 -3.30 20.82
N THR A 420 -4.32 -2.96 21.29
CA THR A 420 -3.39 -3.94 21.85
C THR A 420 -3.48 -4.02 23.36
N SER A 421 -2.97 -5.11 23.95
CA SER A 421 -2.88 -5.26 25.40
C SER A 421 -2.18 -4.07 26.06
N TYR A 422 -1.08 -3.58 25.49
CA TYR A 422 -0.37 -2.41 26.03
C TYR A 422 -1.15 -1.09 25.91
N CYS A 423 -2.03 -0.97 24.91
CA CYS A 423 -2.93 0.18 24.80
C CYS A 423 -4.01 0.13 25.89
N LEU A 424 -4.62 -1.03 26.10
CA LEU A 424 -5.64 -1.24 27.13
C LEU A 424 -5.10 -1.00 28.54
N GLN A 425 -3.85 -1.39 28.80
CA GLN A 425 -3.20 -1.20 30.10
C GLN A 425 -2.61 0.20 30.29
N GLY A 426 -2.79 1.10 29.31
CA GLY A 426 -2.33 2.48 29.40
C GLY A 426 -0.80 2.65 29.44
N PHE A 427 -0.03 1.65 29.03
CA PHE A 427 1.44 1.71 29.02
C PHE A 427 1.99 2.56 27.88
N LEU A 428 1.30 2.56 26.76
CA LEU A 428 1.64 3.41 25.64
C LEU A 428 0.88 4.74 25.82
N LYS A 429 1.51 5.72 26.49
CA LYS A 429 1.03 7.12 26.55
C LYS A 429 1.79 7.99 25.56
N PRO A 430 1.16 9.02 24.95
CA PRO A 430 1.91 10.02 24.20
C PRO A 430 2.97 10.60 25.15
N VAL A 431 4.19 10.83 24.68
CA VAL A 431 5.16 11.57 25.50
C VAL A 431 4.60 12.97 25.66
N SER A 432 4.12 13.30 26.87
CA SER A 432 3.72 14.67 27.20
C SER A 432 4.94 15.57 27.10
N ASN A 433 4.75 16.78 26.58
CA ASN A 433 5.77 17.85 26.56
C ASN A 433 6.05 18.39 28.00
N ASP A 434 6.22 17.52 28.99
CA ASP A 434 6.41 17.93 30.40
C ASP A 434 7.79 18.55 30.69
N ASN A 435 8.62 18.78 29.67
CA ASN A 435 9.90 19.47 29.80
C ASN A 435 9.90 20.93 29.32
N LYS A 436 8.75 21.55 29.00
CA LYS A 436 8.72 23.00 28.64
C LYS A 436 8.35 23.96 29.78
N SER A 437 8.19 23.49 31.02
CA SER A 437 7.82 24.36 32.15
C SER A 437 8.76 24.30 33.36
N LYS A 438 10.06 24.00 33.18
CA LYS A 438 11.05 24.10 34.28
C LYS A 438 12.20 25.09 34.09
N ASP A 439 12.32 25.77 32.95
CA ASP A 439 13.44 26.69 32.69
C ASP A 439 13.09 28.20 32.75
N ASN A 440 11.92 28.59 33.23
CA ASN A 440 11.54 30.02 33.39
C ASN A 440 11.25 30.42 34.85
N ALA A 441 12.04 29.90 35.80
CA ALA A 441 12.06 30.39 37.17
C ALA A 441 13.49 30.39 37.70
N ASN A 442 14.35 31.23 37.12
CA ASN A 442 15.54 31.83 37.77
C ASN A 442 16.20 32.82 36.80
N MET A 443 15.53 33.94 36.56
CA MET A 443 16.16 35.19 36.10
C MET A 443 15.23 36.36 36.45
N LYS A 444 15.27 36.77 37.71
CA LYS A 444 15.04 38.14 38.16
C LYS A 444 15.85 38.38 39.42
#